data_AF-A0A936G4J4-F1
#
_entry.id   AF-A0A936G4J4-F1
#
_cell.length_a   1.000
_cell.length_b   1.000
_cell.length_c   1.000
_cell.angle_alpha   90.00
_cell.angle_beta   90.00
_cell.angle_gamma   90.00
#
_symmetry.space_group_name_H-M   'P 1'
#
loop_
_entity.id
_entity.type
_entity.pdbx_description
1 polymer ?
#
loop_
_entity_poly.entity_id
_entity_poly.type
_entity_poly.pdbx_seq_one_letter_code
_entity_poly.pdbx_strand_id
1 'polypeptide(L)'
;MADVSHELRTPLTVMESSLRAALDHVYTLDESEVANLYGQTRHLIRLVSDLRELSLAESGHLPLEKIPTDIQQIITDSLQALEPLSGRKWSNGK
;
A
#
# COMPACT_ATOMS: atom_id res chain seq x y z
N MET A 1 -3.70 11.56 12.35
CA MET A 1 -2.71 10.62 12.94
C MET A 1 -3.34 9.43 13.67
N ALA A 2 -4.53 9.57 14.30
CA ALA A 2 -5.20 8.44 14.98
C ALA A 2 -5.51 7.28 14.03
N ASP A 3 -6.02 7.56 12.82
CA ASP A 3 -6.40 6.52 11.85
C ASP A 3 -5.23 5.63 11.43
N VAL A 4 -4.08 6.23 11.13
CA VAL A 4 -2.86 5.47 10.77
C VAL A 4 -2.37 4.61 11.94
N SER A 5 -2.44 5.13 13.17
CA SER A 5 -2.07 4.34 14.35
C SER A 5 -3.00 3.13 14.53
N HIS A 6 -4.29 3.26 14.18
CA HIS A 6 -5.25 2.16 14.20
C HIS A 6 -5.01 1.16 13.05
N GLU A 7 -4.71 1.64 11.85
CA GLU A 7 -4.39 0.80 10.68
C GLU A 7 -3.10 0.00 10.85
N LEU A 8 -2.10 0.51 11.58
CA LEU A 8 -0.88 -0.23 11.91
C LEU A 8 -1.12 -1.27 13.02
N ARG A 9 -1.97 -0.96 14.00
CA ARG A 9 -2.17 -1.80 15.20
C ARG A 9 -2.80 -3.14 14.88
N THR A 10 -3.77 -3.18 13.98
CA THR A 10 -4.47 -4.42 13.61
C THR A 10 -3.54 -5.46 12.97
N PRO A 11 -2.80 -5.17 11.88
CA PRO A 11 -1.89 -6.13 11.27
C PRO A 11 -0.74 -6.53 12.20
N LEU A 12 -0.21 -5.59 13.00
CA LEU A 12 0.80 -5.91 14.03
C LEU A 12 0.28 -6.91 15.06
N THR A 13 -0.95 -6.72 15.57
CA THR A 13 -1.56 -7.63 16.56
C THR A 13 -1.78 -9.02 15.97
N VAL A 14 -2.19 -9.11 14.70
CA VAL A 14 -2.39 -10.40 14.00
C VAL A 14 -1.05 -11.12 13.78
N MET A 15 -0.01 -10.41 13.37
CA MET A 15 1.32 -11.02 13.23
C MET A 15 1.88 -11.48 14.57
N GLU A 16 1.74 -10.67 15.63
CA GLU A 16 2.22 -11.04 16.96
C GLU A 16 1.49 -12.29 17.49
N SER A 17 0.17 -12.37 17.33
CA SER A 17 -0.60 -13.52 17.79
C SER A 17 -0.24 -14.79 17.02
N SER A 18 -0.08 -14.70 15.70
CA SER A 18 0.32 -15.81 14.85
C SER A 18 1.73 -16.32 15.18
N LEU A 19 2.69 -15.41 15.32
CA LEU A 19 4.06 -15.75 15.71
C LEU A 19 4.13 -16.34 17.12
N ARG A 20 3.36 -15.80 18.07
CA ARG A 20 3.31 -16.34 19.43
C ARG A 20 2.71 -17.73 19.47
N ALA A 21 1.62 -17.98 18.76
CA ALA A 21 1.03 -19.32 18.66
C ALA A 21 2.01 -20.34 18.06
N ALA A 22 2.84 -19.93 17.10
CA ALA A 22 3.90 -20.76 16.55
C ALA A 22 5.02 -21.05 17.56
N LEU A 23 5.46 -20.04 18.33
CA LEU A 23 6.44 -20.19 19.41
C LEU A 23 5.95 -21.09 20.54
N ASP A 24 4.66 -21.01 20.87
CA ASP A 24 4.00 -21.84 21.88
C ASP A 24 3.71 -23.27 21.36
N HIS A 25 4.15 -23.60 20.14
CA HIS A 25 3.92 -24.88 19.45
C HIS A 25 2.44 -25.26 19.31
N VAL A 26 1.55 -24.27 19.31
CA VAL A 26 0.11 -24.46 19.08
C VAL A 26 -0.15 -24.89 17.64
N TYR A 27 0.64 -24.39 16.68
CA TYR A 27 0.71 -24.89 15.31
C TYR A 27 2.05 -24.52 14.66
N THR A 28 2.42 -25.17 13.56
CA THR A 28 3.62 -24.86 12.77
C THR A 28 3.29 -23.94 11.61
N LEU A 29 4.09 -22.89 11.42
CA LEU A 29 4.00 -22.01 10.26
C LEU A 29 4.34 -22.76 8.97
N ASP A 30 3.35 -22.97 8.11
CA ASP A 30 3.58 -23.48 6.76
C ASP A 30 3.96 -22.37 5.77
N GLU A 31 4.25 -22.72 4.51
CA GLU A 31 4.65 -21.76 3.48
C GLU A 31 3.57 -20.70 3.20
N SER A 32 2.29 -21.07 3.29
CA SER A 32 1.16 -20.15 3.10
C SER A 32 1.07 -19.13 4.24
N GLU A 33 1.28 -19.58 5.47
CA GLU A 33 1.27 -18.72 6.65
C GLU A 33 2.48 -17.78 6.68
N VAL A 34 3.66 -18.27 6.31
CA VAL A 34 4.86 -17.44 6.11
C VAL A 34 4.62 -16.40 5.02
N ALA A 35 4.02 -16.78 3.88
CA ALA A 35 3.68 -15.85 2.82
C ALA A 35 2.67 -14.78 3.28
N ASN A 36 1.70 -15.14 4.12
CA ASN A 36 0.75 -14.20 4.70
C ASN A 36 1.44 -13.19 5.64
N LEU A 37 2.28 -13.66 6.57
CA LEU A 37 3.08 -12.79 7.45
C LEU A 37 3.99 -11.85 6.65
N TYR A 38 4.60 -12.35 5.58
CA TYR A 38 5.39 -11.52 4.67
C TYR A 38 4.53 -10.45 3.96
N GLY A 39 3.33 -10.80 3.52
CA GLY A 39 2.37 -9.87 2.93
C GLY A 39 1.98 -8.74 3.89
N GLN A 40 1.68 -9.08 5.15
CA GLN A 40 1.38 -8.10 6.21
C GLN A 40 2.58 -7.19 6.49
N THR A 41 3.79 -7.75 6.55
CA THR A 41 5.04 -6.99 6.72
C THR A 41 5.24 -5.99 5.57
N ARG A 42 5.03 -6.42 4.32
CA ARG A 42 5.14 -5.55 3.15
C ARG A 42 4.09 -4.44 3.15
N HIS A 43 2.88 -4.71 3.64
CA HIS A 43 1.84 -3.70 3.78
C HIS A 43 2.22 -2.62 4.78
N LEU A 44 2.74 -3.01 5.94
CA LEU A 44 3.24 -2.06 6.95
C LEU A 44 4.39 -1.20 6.42
N ILE A 45 5.34 -1.79 5.68
CA ILE A 45 6.44 -1.03 5.06
C ILE A 45 5.89 0.07 4.13
N ARG A 46 4.87 -0.24 3.33
CA ARG A 46 4.22 0.76 2.46
C ARG A 46 3.55 1.86 3.28
N LEU A 47 2.72 1.51 4.27
CA LEU A 47 2.03 2.49 5.11
C LEU A 47 3.01 3.45 5.83
N VAL A 48 4.14 2.94 6.31
CA VAL A 48 5.18 3.77 6.93
C VAL A 48 5.84 4.69 5.91
N SER A 49 6.07 4.21 4.67
CA SER A 49 6.59 5.03 3.57
C SER A 49 5.62 6.16 3.23
N ASP A 50 4.34 5.83 3.06
CA ASP A 50 3.28 6.78 2.71
C ASP A 50 3.13 7.84 3.81
N LEU A 51 3.19 7.45 5.08
CA LEU A 51 3.17 8.39 6.20
C LEU A 51 4.38 9.33 6.19
N ARG A 52 5.57 8.82 5.82
CA ARG A 52 6.78 9.64 5.69
C ARG A 52 6.64 10.64 4.55
N GLU A 53 6.12 10.22 3.40
CA GLU A 53 5.84 11.11 2.27
C GLU A 53 4.82 12.20 2.63
N LEU A 54 3.73 11.82 3.30
CA LEU A 54 2.73 12.77 3.79
C LEU A 54 3.35 13.77 4.77
N SER A 55 4.17 13.31 5.72
CA SER A 55 4.86 14.18 6.67
C SER A 55 5.81 15.17 5.98
N LEU A 56 6.53 14.73 4.93
CA LEU A 56 7.37 15.61 4.12
C LEU A 56 6.52 16.65 3.36
N ALA A 57 5.38 16.23 2.80
CA ALA A 57 4.45 17.12 2.12
C ALA A 57 3.86 18.19 3.06
N GLU A 58 3.35 17.79 4.22
CA GLU A 58 2.75 18.68 5.21
C GLU A 58 3.76 19.66 5.82
N SER A 59 5.02 19.25 5.97
CA SER A 59 6.08 20.13 6.47
C SER A 59 6.51 21.22 5.48
N GLY A 60 5.94 21.27 4.27
CA GLY A 60 6.34 22.18 3.19
C GLY A 60 7.68 21.81 2.54
N HIS A 61 8.23 20.63 2.85
CA HIS A 61 9.51 20.13 2.33
C HIS A 61 9.33 19.14 1.16
N LEU A 62 8.22 19.20 0.42
CA LEU A 62 8.15 18.58 -0.90
C LEU A 62 8.67 19.60 -1.93
N PRO A 63 9.96 19.56 -2.31
CA PRO A 63 10.46 20.47 -3.33
C PRO A 63 9.72 20.18 -4.63
N LEU A 64 8.89 21.14 -5.06
CA LEU A 64 8.28 21.10 -6.38
C LEU A 64 9.30 21.61 -7.39
N GLU A 65 9.77 20.72 -8.26
CA GLU A 65 10.55 21.11 -9.41
C GLU A 65 9.63 21.65 -10.50
N LYS A 66 9.59 22.98 -10.62
CA LYS A 66 8.77 23.66 -11.64
C LYS A 66 9.56 23.74 -12.95
N ILE A 67 9.20 22.90 -13.91
CA ILE A 67 9.74 22.91 -15.26
C ILE A 67 8.63 23.21 -16.28
N PRO A 68 8.97 23.73 -17.47
CA PRO A 68 8.04 23.74 -18.59
C PRO A 68 7.62 22.30 -18.91
N THR A 69 6.31 22.05 -18.92
CA THR A 69 5.75 20.71 -19.04
C THR A 69 4.68 20.68 -20.12
N ASP A 70 4.74 19.70 -21.00
CA ASP A 70 3.71 19.47 -22.01
C ASP A 70 2.51 18.73 -21.38
N ILE A 71 1.41 19.46 -21.23
CA ILE A 71 0.17 18.93 -20.65
C ILE A 71 -0.47 17.88 -21.56
N GLN A 72 -0.34 18.00 -22.89
CA GLN A 72 -0.87 17.00 -23.83
C GLN A 72 -0.20 15.65 -23.59
N GLN A 73 1.13 15.66 -23.45
CA GLN A 73 1.91 14.45 -23.21
C GLN A 73 1.50 13.76 -21.91
N ILE A 74 1.34 14.52 -20.81
CA ILE A 74 0.88 13.96 -19.52
C ILE A 74 -0.48 13.29 -19.65
N ILE A 75 -1.42 13.92 -20.34
CA ILE A 75 -2.77 13.38 -20.54
C ILE A 75 -2.68 12.08 -21.33
N THR A 76 -1.91 12.04 -22.41
CA THR A 76 -1.72 10.85 -23.23
C THR A 76 -1.10 9.70 -22.43
N ASP A 77 -0.02 9.96 -21.69
CA ASP A 77 0.66 8.96 -20.87
C ASP A 77 -0.27 8.40 -19.77
N SER A 78 -1.06 9.28 -19.15
CA SER A 78 -2.04 8.90 -18.13
C SER A 78 -3.15 8.02 -18.70
N LEU A 79 -3.66 8.34 -19.89
CA LEU A 79 -4.68 7.53 -20.56
C LEU A 79 -4.14 6.15 -20.96
N GLN A 80 -2.91 6.07 -21.46
CA GLN A 80 -2.25 4.79 -21.76
C GLN A 80 -2.02 3.95 -20.51
N ALA A 81 -1.60 4.56 -19.41
CA ALA A 81 -1.41 3.86 -18.14
C ALA A 81 -2.72 3.26 -17.58
N LEU A 82 -3.87 3.87 -17.90
CA LEU A 82 -5.20 3.41 -17.48
C LEU A 82 -5.87 2.44 -18.48
N GLU A 83 -5.36 2.32 -19.71
CA GLU A 83 -5.90 1.45 -20.76
C GLU A 83 -5.96 -0.04 -20.37
N PRO A 84 -4.98 -0.64 -19.66
CA PRO A 84 -5.09 -2.02 -19.20
C PRO A 84 -6.23 -2.27 -18.20
N LEU A 85 -6.76 -1.21 -17.57
CA LEU A 85 -7.82 -1.28 -16.57
C LEU A 85 -9.22 -1.13 -17.18
N SER A 86 -9.34 -0.59 -18.40
CA SER A 86 -10.62 -0.38 -19.09
C SER A 86 -11.21 -1.68 -19.65
N GLY A 87 -10.42 -2.75 -19.77
CA GLY A 87 -10.86 -4.07 -20.23
C GLY A 87 -11.78 -4.86 -19.28
N ARG A 88 -12.12 -4.36 -18.08
CA ARG A 88 -12.91 -5.13 -17.09
C ARG A 88 -14.30 -4.62 -16.75
N LYS A 89 -14.79 -3.49 -17.29
CA LYS A 89 -16.15 -3.01 -16.96
C LYS A 89 -16.72 -2.01 -17.97
N TRP A 90 -17.17 -2.51 -19.12
CA TRP A 90 -18.31 -1.92 -19.84
C TRP A 90 -19.06 -3.00 -20.62
N SER A 91 -19.71 -3.92 -19.90
CA SER A 91 -20.74 -4.79 -20.48
C SER A 91 -21.90 -4.93 -19.48
N ASN A 92 -22.72 -3.89 -19.38
CA ASN A 92 -24.18 -4.02 -19.27
C ASN A 92 -24.82 -2.64 -19.21
N GLY A 93 -25.72 -2.40 -20.16
CA GLY A 93 -26.46 -1.16 -20.29
C GLY A 93 -27.20 -1.02 -21.62
N LYS A 94 -27.76 -2.12 -22.14
CA LYS A 94 -29.06 -2.10 -22.80
C LYS A 94 -30.01 -2.88 -21.91
#